data_AF-A0A935WHZ5-F1
#
_entry.id   AF-A0A935WHZ5-F1
#
_cell.length_a   1.000
_cell.length_b   1.000
_cell.length_c   1.000
_cell.angle_alpha   90.00
_cell.angle_beta   90.00
_cell.angle_gamma   90.00
#
_symmetry.space_group_name_H-M   'P 1'
#
loop_
_entity.id
_entity.type
_entity.pdbx_description
1 polymer ?
#
loop_
_entity_poly.entity_id
_entity_poly.type
_entity_poly.pdbx_seq_one_letter_code
_entity_poly.pdbx_strand_id
1 'polypeptide(L)'
;MPGTFDEMLAAGYGFSGAAVTLGAALHEGALHATPAVRIPLAMMNRHGLIAGATGTGKTKTLQLLTEQLSRAGVPVFVADIKGDLAGLAMPGVASDRVTTRATETGWTWQAAGVPVEFVSLTGKPGVQLRATVASFGPLLLAKVLGLNETQTSVLTLVFKYADDSRLPLLDLSDLRALLQFLSSDEGKPELAQYGGMSSATVGVLLRKMVELEALGAEILFGEPEFDVHDLLATTRDGRGVVTCLELTDVQEKPRLFSTFMMWLLAELYQALPEAGDLDKPKLVFFFDEAHLLFNDASKAFLEQVEQVVRLVRSKGVGIYFVTQSPKDVPSDILAQLGNRVQHALRAHTPDDEKALTAAVRTFPKTSYYDLAETLTSLGIGEAVVTALDPRGVPTPVVAARLIPPSSRMGPLTPEELQADIQASDLLREYGQAVDRESAREMLQRRVQASAPPVREAPRSPFPTSAPEPRSAPAPRSGGMSTGAKVGGAIVAALGTTVARTVGRELVRGVLGMLGAKPRRNTSRTRW
;
A
#
# COMPACT_ATOMS: atom_id res chain seq x y z
N MET A 1 -25.03 17.89 -36.66
CA MET A 1 -25.42 18.78 -35.53
C MET A 1 -24.86 18.12 -34.27
N PRO A 2 -24.14 18.82 -33.37
CA PRO A 2 -24.07 18.32 -32.01
C PRO A 2 -25.52 18.21 -31.50
N GLY A 3 -25.88 17.09 -30.86
CA GLY A 3 -27.21 16.90 -30.28
C GLY A 3 -27.48 17.94 -29.19
N THR A 4 -28.69 17.96 -28.64
CA THR A 4 -28.97 18.82 -27.47
C THR A 4 -28.18 18.35 -26.25
N PHE A 5 -28.00 19.20 -25.24
CA PHE A 5 -27.34 18.81 -23.98
C PHE A 5 -28.05 17.62 -23.32
N ASP A 6 -29.39 17.63 -23.33
CA ASP A 6 -30.21 16.54 -22.77
C ASP A 6 -30.05 15.22 -23.55
N GLU A 7 -29.95 15.26 -24.88
CA GLU A 7 -29.66 14.08 -25.70
C GLU A 7 -28.28 13.49 -25.36
N MET A 8 -27.27 14.35 -25.21
CA MET A 8 -25.92 13.94 -24.78
C MET A 8 -25.96 13.30 -23.37
N LEU A 9 -26.69 13.93 -22.44
CA LEU A 9 -26.82 13.45 -21.07
C LEU A 9 -27.56 12.10 -21.01
N ALA A 10 -28.64 11.96 -21.77
CA ALA A 10 -29.38 10.71 -21.92
C ALA A 10 -28.51 9.58 -22.52
N ALA A 11 -27.71 9.89 -23.54
CA ALA A 11 -26.82 8.91 -24.17
C ALA A 11 -25.68 8.48 -23.23
N GLY A 12 -25.13 9.39 -22.43
CA GLY A 12 -24.00 9.13 -21.53
C GLY A 12 -24.37 8.49 -20.19
N TYR A 13 -25.48 8.93 -19.59
CA TYR A 13 -25.84 8.62 -18.20
C TYR A 13 -27.24 7.98 -18.06
N GLY A 14 -27.99 7.83 -19.15
CA GLY A 14 -29.31 7.20 -19.19
C GLY A 14 -29.30 5.67 -19.24
N PHE A 15 -28.16 5.02 -19.00
CA PHE A 15 -28.07 3.55 -19.02
C PHE A 15 -28.94 2.89 -17.92
N SER A 16 -29.20 1.60 -18.02
CA SER A 16 -29.84 0.81 -16.95
C SER A 16 -28.78 0.00 -16.18
N GLY A 17 -29.04 -0.30 -14.91
CA GLY A 17 -28.17 -1.16 -14.09
C GLY A 17 -27.68 -0.51 -12.81
N ALA A 18 -27.06 -1.32 -11.95
CA ALA A 18 -26.56 -0.86 -10.66
C ALA A 18 -25.40 0.11 -10.85
N ALA A 19 -25.44 1.22 -10.12
CA ALA A 19 -24.49 2.32 -10.24
C ALA A 19 -24.33 3.04 -8.90
N VAL A 20 -23.21 3.73 -8.75
CA VAL A 20 -23.08 4.81 -7.75
C VAL A 20 -23.53 6.12 -8.39
N THR A 21 -24.38 6.86 -7.70
CA THR A 21 -24.89 8.15 -8.15
C THR A 21 -24.02 9.27 -7.58
N LEU A 22 -23.55 10.15 -8.45
CA LEU A 22 -22.74 11.30 -8.07
C LEU A 22 -23.58 12.55 -7.83
N GLY A 23 -24.53 12.85 -8.71
CA GLY A 23 -25.18 14.16 -8.70
C GLY A 23 -26.12 14.43 -9.87
N ALA A 24 -26.51 15.70 -10.00
CA ALA A 24 -27.24 16.24 -11.15
C ALA A 24 -26.28 17.02 -12.05
N ALA A 25 -26.49 16.98 -13.37
CA ALA A 25 -25.66 17.72 -14.30
C ALA A 25 -25.97 19.23 -14.20
N LEU A 26 -24.95 20.06 -14.32
CA LEU A 26 -25.00 21.52 -14.29
C LEU A 26 -24.61 22.05 -15.67
N HIS A 27 -25.49 22.81 -16.31
CA HIS A 27 -25.22 23.43 -17.60
C HIS A 27 -25.91 24.80 -17.66
N GLU A 28 -25.17 25.84 -18.05
CA GLU A 28 -25.69 27.22 -18.15
C GLU A 28 -26.45 27.72 -16.89
N GLY A 29 -26.01 27.28 -15.70
CA GLY A 29 -26.64 27.63 -14.42
C GLY A 29 -27.89 26.83 -14.06
N ALA A 30 -28.37 25.94 -14.95
CA ALA A 30 -29.50 25.05 -14.70
C ALA A 30 -29.04 23.64 -14.26
N LEU A 31 -29.80 23.02 -13.35
CA LEU A 31 -29.58 21.65 -12.91
C LEU A 31 -30.51 20.68 -13.66
N HIS A 32 -29.90 19.67 -14.26
CA HIS A 32 -30.56 18.58 -14.96
C HIS A 32 -30.46 17.32 -14.07
N ALA A 33 -31.50 17.08 -13.27
CA ALA A 33 -31.53 15.95 -12.33
C ALA A 33 -31.78 14.59 -13.02
N THR A 34 -32.25 14.58 -14.27
CA THR A 34 -32.57 13.35 -15.01
C THR A 34 -31.97 13.37 -16.43
N PRO A 35 -31.18 12.34 -16.81
CA PRO A 35 -30.66 11.29 -15.93
C PRO A 35 -29.62 11.86 -14.94
N ALA A 36 -29.55 11.27 -13.75
CA ALA A 36 -28.50 11.60 -12.79
C ALA A 36 -27.11 11.22 -13.34
N VAL A 37 -26.09 11.98 -12.95
CA VAL A 37 -24.68 11.68 -13.21
C VAL A 37 -24.28 10.52 -12.31
N ARG A 38 -23.82 9.41 -12.89
CA ARG A 38 -23.55 8.16 -12.19
C ARG A 38 -22.46 7.33 -12.85
N ILE A 39 -21.88 6.40 -12.09
CA ILE A 39 -20.85 5.46 -12.54
C ILE A 39 -21.40 4.03 -12.37
N PRO A 40 -21.45 3.19 -13.40
CA PRO A 40 -21.85 1.79 -13.26
C PRO A 40 -20.98 1.06 -12.24
N LEU A 41 -21.57 0.20 -11.40
CA LEU A 41 -20.80 -0.57 -10.41
C LEU A 41 -19.71 -1.42 -11.08
N ALA A 42 -20.03 -2.06 -12.20
CA ALA A 42 -19.08 -2.85 -13.00
C ALA A 42 -17.84 -2.05 -13.45
N MET A 43 -17.94 -0.72 -13.54
CA MET A 43 -16.84 0.17 -13.94
C MET A 43 -16.02 0.70 -12.76
N MET A 44 -16.40 0.38 -11.52
CA MET A 44 -15.65 0.82 -10.34
C MET A 44 -14.31 0.09 -10.17
N ASN A 45 -14.09 -1.06 -10.83
CA ASN A 45 -12.77 -1.71 -10.91
C ASN A 45 -11.85 -1.11 -11.99
N ARG A 46 -12.32 -0.13 -12.77
CA ARG A 46 -11.53 0.53 -13.83
C ARG A 46 -10.73 1.74 -13.30
N HIS A 47 -10.52 1.76 -11.99
CA HIS A 47 -9.81 2.78 -11.23
C HIS A 47 -10.39 4.19 -11.39
N GLY A 48 -9.86 5.15 -10.63
CA GLY A 48 -10.25 6.53 -10.83
C GLY A 48 -9.39 7.56 -10.12
N LEU A 49 -9.70 8.82 -10.43
CA LEU A 49 -9.07 10.00 -9.86
C LEU A 49 -10.14 10.93 -9.28
N ILE A 50 -9.95 11.36 -8.05
CA ILE A 50 -10.72 12.43 -7.41
C ILE A 50 -9.74 13.56 -7.09
N ALA A 51 -9.81 14.67 -7.83
CA ALA A 51 -8.85 15.77 -7.71
C ALA A 51 -9.53 17.12 -7.47
N GLY A 52 -8.78 18.14 -7.03
CA GLY A 52 -9.26 19.50 -6.79
C GLY A 52 -8.64 20.17 -5.57
N ALA A 53 -8.81 21.48 -5.43
CA ALA A 53 -8.19 22.23 -4.33
C ALA A 53 -8.73 21.81 -2.95
N THR A 54 -8.03 22.19 -1.87
CA THR A 54 -8.50 21.94 -0.49
C THR A 54 -9.87 22.59 -0.24
N GLY A 55 -10.74 21.89 0.48
CA GLY A 55 -12.09 22.39 0.83
C GLY A 55 -13.13 22.36 -0.29
N THR A 56 -12.79 21.90 -1.50
CA THR A 56 -13.71 21.91 -2.66
C THR A 56 -14.72 20.74 -2.68
N GLY A 57 -14.50 19.70 -1.87
CA GLY A 57 -15.42 18.58 -1.69
C GLY A 57 -14.85 17.19 -1.92
N LYS A 58 -13.57 17.04 -2.27
CA LYS A 58 -12.92 15.74 -2.56
C LYS A 58 -13.23 14.63 -1.54
N THR A 59 -12.95 14.88 -0.26
CA THR A 59 -13.18 13.92 0.82
C THR A 59 -14.66 13.55 0.95
N LYS A 60 -15.58 14.48 0.62
CA LYS A 60 -17.02 14.21 0.63
C LYS A 60 -17.48 13.38 -0.58
N THR A 61 -16.81 13.52 -1.72
CA THR A 61 -17.00 12.61 -2.86
C THR A 61 -16.47 11.21 -2.56
N LEU A 62 -15.31 11.09 -1.93
CA LEU A 62 -14.77 9.81 -1.44
C LEU A 62 -15.77 9.15 -0.47
N GLN A 63 -16.24 9.90 0.53
CA GLN A 63 -17.24 9.47 1.50
C GLN A 63 -18.53 8.99 0.81
N LEU A 64 -19.04 9.77 -0.15
CA LEU A 64 -20.23 9.47 -0.94
C LEU A 64 -20.11 8.16 -1.75
N LEU A 65 -18.96 7.96 -2.39
CA LEU A 65 -18.70 6.73 -3.15
C LEU A 65 -18.59 5.53 -2.21
N THR A 66 -17.90 5.70 -1.09
CA THR A 66 -17.70 4.64 -0.09
C THR A 66 -19.02 4.15 0.48
N GLU A 67 -19.92 5.06 0.87
CA GLU A 67 -21.21 4.65 1.44
C GLU A 67 -22.10 3.89 0.44
N GLN A 68 -22.08 4.30 -0.84
CA GLN A 68 -22.88 3.64 -1.88
C GLN A 68 -22.29 2.29 -2.27
N LEU A 69 -20.96 2.17 -2.35
CA LEU A 69 -20.27 0.90 -2.58
C LEU A 69 -20.56 -0.10 -1.46
N SER A 70 -20.42 0.32 -0.20
CA SER A 70 -20.75 -0.51 0.96
C SER A 70 -22.21 -0.98 0.90
N ARG A 71 -23.18 -0.09 0.63
CA ARG A 71 -24.59 -0.47 0.48
C ARG A 71 -24.86 -1.42 -0.68
N ALA A 72 -24.08 -1.32 -1.76
CA ALA A 72 -24.14 -2.26 -2.88
C ALA A 72 -23.45 -3.61 -2.59
N GLY A 73 -22.95 -3.82 -1.38
CA GLY A 73 -22.23 -5.02 -0.99
C GLY A 73 -20.84 -5.11 -1.59
N VAL A 74 -20.19 -3.96 -1.84
CA VAL A 74 -18.79 -3.86 -2.24
C VAL A 74 -17.97 -3.43 -1.02
N PRO A 75 -17.08 -4.28 -0.49
CA PRO A 75 -16.12 -3.89 0.52
C PRO A 75 -15.21 -2.75 0.03
N VAL A 76 -14.82 -1.85 0.93
CA VAL A 76 -14.01 -0.68 0.60
C VAL A 76 -12.83 -0.60 1.55
N PHE A 77 -11.64 -0.35 1.04
CA PHE A 77 -10.49 0.03 1.84
C PHE A 77 -10.23 1.53 1.67
N VAL A 78 -10.10 2.27 2.77
CA VAL A 78 -9.84 3.70 2.76
C VAL A 78 -8.56 3.97 3.56
N ALA A 79 -7.58 4.60 2.93
CA ALA A 79 -6.42 5.15 3.64
C ALA A 79 -6.76 6.59 4.07
N ASP A 80 -7.08 6.80 5.34
CA ASP A 80 -7.47 8.10 5.90
C ASP A 80 -6.28 8.75 6.61
N ILE A 81 -5.71 9.76 5.94
CA ILE A 81 -4.57 10.54 6.45
C ILE A 81 -5.03 11.63 7.40
N LYS A 82 -6.26 12.13 7.27
CA LYS A 82 -6.76 13.28 8.02
C LYS A 82 -7.64 12.90 9.20
N GLY A 83 -8.16 11.67 9.23
CA GLY A 83 -9.14 11.20 10.21
C GLY A 83 -10.56 11.72 9.93
N ASP A 84 -10.79 12.28 8.73
CA ASP A 84 -12.06 12.92 8.35
C ASP A 84 -13.13 11.93 7.88
N LEU A 85 -12.76 10.66 7.67
CA LEU A 85 -13.60 9.60 7.11
C LEU A 85 -14.14 8.65 8.17
N ALA A 86 -13.64 8.71 9.41
CA ALA A 86 -14.18 7.92 10.52
C ALA A 86 -15.69 8.13 10.74
N GLY A 87 -16.23 9.31 10.40
CA GLY A 87 -17.67 9.57 10.41
C GLY A 87 -18.53 8.68 9.51
N LEU A 88 -17.93 7.89 8.61
CA LEU A 88 -18.62 6.86 7.83
C LEU A 88 -19.41 5.87 8.72
N ALA A 89 -18.93 5.59 9.93
CA ALA A 89 -19.59 4.68 10.87
C ALA A 89 -20.93 5.23 11.40
N MET A 90 -21.11 6.55 11.39
CA MET A 90 -22.23 7.22 12.04
C MET A 90 -23.24 7.81 11.04
N PRO A 91 -24.53 7.81 11.36
CA PRO A 91 -25.53 8.51 10.56
C PRO A 91 -25.23 10.01 10.52
N GLY A 92 -25.44 10.61 9.35
CA GLY A 92 -25.34 12.05 9.15
C GLY A 92 -26.47 12.80 9.85
N VAL A 93 -26.30 14.12 9.96
CA VAL A 93 -27.31 15.01 10.55
C VAL A 93 -27.87 15.90 9.45
N ALA A 94 -29.20 16.02 9.41
CA ALA A 94 -29.87 16.92 8.49
C ALA A 94 -29.47 18.38 8.77
N SER A 95 -29.35 19.17 7.71
CA SER A 95 -29.10 20.61 7.79
C SER A 95 -29.68 21.28 6.56
N ASP A 96 -29.89 22.59 6.60
CA ASP A 96 -30.41 23.36 5.45
C ASP A 96 -29.59 23.11 4.18
N ARG A 97 -28.26 23.02 4.32
CA ARG A 97 -27.34 22.72 3.22
C ARG A 97 -27.56 21.32 2.64
N VAL A 98 -27.76 20.30 3.48
CA VAL A 98 -28.03 18.92 3.04
C VAL A 98 -29.39 18.84 2.36
N THR A 99 -30.43 19.38 2.99
CA THR A 99 -31.81 19.35 2.49
C THR A 99 -31.96 20.10 1.17
N THR A 100 -31.35 21.29 1.06
CA THR A 100 -31.36 22.09 -0.18
C THR A 100 -30.68 21.32 -1.30
N ARG A 101 -29.48 20.78 -1.06
CA ARG A 101 -28.72 20.04 -2.07
C ARG A 101 -29.42 18.76 -2.51
N ALA A 102 -30.00 18.03 -1.58
CA ALA A 102 -30.79 16.84 -1.89
C ALA A 102 -31.97 17.20 -2.81
N THR A 103 -32.70 18.27 -2.48
CA THR A 103 -33.83 18.76 -3.29
C THR A 103 -33.39 19.18 -4.68
N GLU A 104 -32.35 20.01 -4.79
CA GLU A 104 -31.81 20.51 -6.07
C GLU A 104 -31.31 19.40 -7.00
N THR A 105 -30.76 18.33 -6.43
CA THR A 105 -30.25 17.18 -7.19
C THR A 105 -31.30 16.11 -7.44
N GLY A 106 -32.54 16.29 -6.97
CA GLY A 106 -33.59 15.28 -7.03
C GLY A 106 -33.31 14.03 -6.19
N TRP A 107 -32.43 14.14 -5.19
CA TRP A 107 -32.02 13.04 -4.33
C TRP A 107 -32.86 12.96 -3.06
N THR A 108 -33.31 11.74 -2.72
CA THR A 108 -33.98 11.50 -1.44
C THR A 108 -32.94 11.16 -0.38
N TRP A 109 -32.55 12.17 0.41
CA TRP A 109 -31.54 11.99 1.45
C TRP A 109 -32.09 11.30 2.70
N GLN A 110 -31.30 10.38 3.27
CA GLN A 110 -31.58 9.71 4.53
C GLN A 110 -30.29 9.56 5.33
N ALA A 111 -30.35 9.85 6.63
CA ALA A 111 -29.22 9.69 7.54
C ALA A 111 -28.88 8.21 7.73
N ALA A 112 -27.65 7.82 7.43
CA ALA A 112 -27.19 6.45 7.65
C ALA A 112 -25.65 6.34 7.60
N GLY A 113 -25.09 5.56 8.52
CA GLY A 113 -23.70 5.12 8.48
C GLY A 113 -23.53 3.79 7.71
N VAL A 114 -22.29 3.31 7.66
CA VAL A 114 -21.89 2.03 7.07
C VAL A 114 -21.06 1.21 8.06
N PRO A 115 -20.98 -0.13 7.92
CA PRO A 115 -20.08 -0.93 8.75
C PRO A 115 -18.62 -0.53 8.49
N VAL A 116 -17.90 -0.13 9.55
CA VAL A 116 -16.49 0.28 9.46
C VAL A 116 -15.64 -0.56 10.42
N GLU A 117 -14.48 -1.00 9.93
CA GLU A 117 -13.41 -1.61 10.70
C GLU A 117 -12.23 -0.63 10.74
N PHE A 118 -11.84 -0.17 11.93
CA PHE A 118 -10.73 0.77 12.11
C PHE A 118 -9.42 0.03 12.35
N VAL A 119 -8.47 0.25 11.44
CA VAL A 119 -7.15 -0.41 11.45
C VAL A 119 -6.03 0.63 11.44
N SER A 120 -4.84 0.26 11.88
CA SER A 120 -3.68 1.17 11.97
C SER A 120 -2.37 0.42 11.67
N LEU A 121 -1.31 1.16 11.35
CA LEU A 121 0.03 0.56 11.16
C LEU A 121 0.80 0.37 12.47
N THR A 122 0.42 1.11 13.51
CA THR A 122 1.15 1.19 14.79
C THR A 122 0.38 0.59 15.96
N GLY A 123 -0.89 0.24 15.75
CA GLY A 123 -1.84 -0.13 16.80
C GLY A 123 -2.58 1.04 17.42
N LYS A 124 -2.39 2.28 16.94
CA LYS A 124 -3.05 3.48 17.48
C LYS A 124 -3.32 4.55 16.40
N PRO A 125 -4.56 5.05 16.24
CA PRO A 125 -5.82 4.47 16.71
C PRO A 125 -6.29 3.37 15.76
N GLY A 126 -6.62 2.18 16.28
CA GLY A 126 -7.17 1.08 15.46
C GLY A 126 -6.41 -0.23 15.60
N VAL A 127 -6.97 -1.31 15.06
CA VAL A 127 -6.36 -2.64 15.09
C VAL A 127 -5.06 -2.64 14.29
N GLN A 128 -3.95 -3.04 14.91
CA GLN A 128 -2.65 -3.05 14.24
C GLN A 128 -2.62 -4.08 13.11
N LEU A 129 -2.30 -3.63 11.90
CA LEU A 129 -1.98 -4.50 10.79
C LEU A 129 -0.49 -4.82 10.80
N ARG A 130 -0.15 -6.10 10.59
CA ARG A 130 1.23 -6.57 10.49
C ARG A 130 1.41 -7.41 9.23
N ALA A 131 2.63 -7.43 8.73
CA ALA A 131 3.10 -8.30 7.66
C ALA A 131 4.33 -9.06 8.15
N THR A 132 4.74 -10.15 7.52
CA THR A 132 6.04 -10.77 7.82
C THR A 132 7.08 -10.35 6.79
N VAL A 133 8.36 -10.40 7.14
CA VAL A 133 9.43 -10.19 6.14
C VAL A 133 9.33 -11.25 5.03
N ALA A 134 8.93 -12.47 5.38
CA ALA A 134 8.63 -13.54 4.43
C ALA A 134 7.52 -13.14 3.43
N SER A 135 6.42 -12.54 3.89
CA SER A 135 5.29 -12.17 3.01
C SER A 135 5.59 -11.02 2.05
N PHE A 136 6.55 -10.15 2.38
CA PHE A 136 7.08 -9.20 1.40
C PHE A 136 7.78 -9.94 0.25
N GLY A 137 8.50 -11.01 0.57
CA GLY A 137 9.37 -11.69 -0.37
C GLY A 137 10.57 -10.83 -0.81
N PRO A 138 11.52 -11.42 -1.54
CA PRO A 138 12.78 -10.76 -1.86
C PRO A 138 12.61 -9.62 -2.86
N LEU A 139 11.65 -9.72 -3.80
CA LEU A 139 11.49 -8.74 -4.87
C LEU A 139 10.89 -7.43 -4.37
N LEU A 140 9.78 -7.49 -3.63
CA LEU A 140 9.15 -6.28 -3.09
C LEU A 140 10.08 -5.63 -2.06
N LEU A 141 10.68 -6.42 -1.17
CA LEU A 141 11.61 -5.89 -0.18
C LEU A 141 12.83 -5.22 -0.85
N ALA A 142 13.36 -5.80 -1.93
CA ALA A 142 14.42 -5.17 -2.71
C ALA A 142 14.03 -3.79 -3.28
N LYS A 143 12.79 -3.65 -3.78
CA LYS A 143 12.28 -2.38 -4.29
C LYS A 143 12.10 -1.34 -3.18
N VAL A 144 11.58 -1.75 -2.02
CA VAL A 144 11.44 -0.92 -0.82
C VAL A 144 12.80 -0.42 -0.34
N LEU A 145 13.80 -1.31 -0.29
CA LEU A 145 15.17 -0.98 0.13
C LEU A 145 15.99 -0.23 -0.93
N GLY A 146 15.46 -0.06 -2.15
CA GLY A 146 16.15 0.60 -3.26
C GLY A 146 17.39 -0.16 -3.74
N LEU A 147 17.31 -1.49 -3.77
CA LEU A 147 18.42 -2.36 -4.15
C LEU A 147 18.64 -2.39 -5.66
N ASN A 148 19.90 -2.57 -6.07
CA ASN A 148 20.24 -2.85 -7.45
C ASN A 148 20.04 -4.34 -7.82
N GLU A 149 20.25 -4.70 -9.09
CA GLU A 149 20.02 -6.06 -9.60
C GLU A 149 20.88 -7.13 -8.89
N THR A 150 22.15 -6.84 -8.63
CA THR A 150 23.05 -7.75 -7.91
C THR A 150 22.58 -7.98 -6.48
N GLN A 151 22.22 -6.91 -5.76
CA GLN A 151 21.72 -6.96 -4.39
C GLN A 151 20.37 -7.68 -4.31
N THR A 152 19.49 -7.47 -5.31
CA THR A 152 18.20 -8.16 -5.42
C THR A 152 18.39 -9.65 -5.65
N SER A 153 19.34 -10.04 -6.50
CA SER A 153 19.70 -11.44 -6.73
C SER A 153 20.20 -12.09 -5.44
N VAL A 154 21.09 -11.42 -4.70
CA VAL A 154 21.58 -11.92 -3.40
C VAL A 154 20.46 -12.06 -2.39
N LEU A 155 19.58 -11.06 -2.26
CA LEU A 155 18.44 -11.13 -1.36
C LEU A 155 17.51 -12.30 -1.72
N THR A 156 17.31 -12.57 -3.01
CA THR A 156 16.54 -13.72 -3.50
C THR A 156 17.15 -15.05 -3.07
N LEU A 157 18.48 -15.19 -3.12
CA LEU A 157 19.17 -16.39 -2.65
C LEU A 157 19.02 -16.57 -1.14
N VAL A 158 19.06 -15.49 -0.36
CA VAL A 158 18.86 -15.52 1.11
C VAL A 158 17.47 -16.03 1.46
N PHE A 159 16.43 -15.50 0.80
CA PHE A 159 15.07 -15.96 1.00
C PHE A 159 14.92 -17.43 0.62
N LYS A 160 15.47 -17.84 -0.52
CA LYS A 160 15.47 -19.26 -0.93
C LYS A 160 16.11 -20.17 0.12
N TYR A 161 17.27 -19.77 0.65
CA TYR A 161 17.93 -20.53 1.72
C TYR A 161 17.05 -20.61 2.98
N ALA A 162 16.39 -19.51 3.36
CA ALA A 162 15.50 -19.46 4.51
C ALA A 162 14.34 -20.46 4.34
N ASP A 163 13.72 -20.49 3.16
CA ASP A 163 12.64 -21.43 2.83
C ASP A 163 13.11 -22.88 2.87
N ASP A 164 14.21 -23.21 2.18
CA ASP A 164 14.77 -24.57 2.13
C ASP A 164 15.20 -25.06 3.53
N SER A 165 15.67 -24.14 4.38
CA SER A 165 16.10 -24.41 5.75
C SER A 165 14.98 -24.30 6.79
N ARG A 166 13.76 -23.93 6.37
CA ARG A 166 12.59 -23.68 7.22
C ARG A 166 12.88 -22.68 8.35
N LEU A 167 13.51 -21.56 8.01
CA LEU A 167 13.82 -20.45 8.91
C LEU A 167 12.78 -19.33 8.72
N PRO A 168 11.83 -19.15 9.66
CA PRO A 168 10.79 -18.14 9.53
C PRO A 168 11.37 -16.73 9.60
N LEU A 169 11.20 -15.94 8.54
CA LEU A 169 11.56 -14.53 8.51
C LEU A 169 10.34 -13.68 8.91
N LEU A 170 10.15 -13.48 10.21
CA LEU A 170 9.00 -12.76 10.73
C LEU A 170 9.27 -11.25 10.70
N ASP A 171 10.44 -10.83 11.16
CA ASP A 171 10.84 -9.43 11.27
C ASP A 171 12.21 -9.11 10.65
N LEU A 172 12.62 -7.84 10.72
CA LEU A 172 13.92 -7.39 10.22
C LEU A 172 15.09 -7.94 11.05
N SER A 173 14.88 -8.27 12.33
CA SER A 173 15.90 -8.90 13.17
C SER A 173 16.26 -10.31 12.67
N ASP A 174 15.27 -11.05 12.16
CA ASP A 174 15.43 -12.38 11.57
C ASP A 174 16.27 -12.35 10.29
N LEU A 175 15.91 -11.45 9.37
CA LEU A 175 16.67 -11.30 8.12
C LEU A 175 18.11 -10.86 8.39
N ARG A 176 18.32 -9.98 9.38
CA ARG A 176 19.66 -9.54 9.78
C ARG A 176 20.47 -10.69 10.38
N ALA A 177 19.88 -11.47 11.28
CA ALA A 177 20.52 -12.64 11.87
C ALA A 177 20.91 -13.66 10.78
N LEU A 178 20.01 -13.90 9.81
CA LEU A 178 20.29 -14.79 8.69
C LEU A 178 21.43 -14.28 7.81
N LEU A 179 21.42 -13.00 7.44
CA LEU A 179 22.51 -12.40 6.65
C LEU A 179 23.86 -12.50 7.36
N GLN A 180 23.89 -12.30 8.68
CA GLN A 180 25.09 -12.44 9.51
C GLN A 180 25.57 -13.89 9.57
N PHE A 181 24.65 -14.84 9.76
CA PHE A 181 24.97 -16.27 9.74
C PHE A 181 25.54 -16.71 8.39
N LEU A 182 24.89 -16.36 7.28
CA LEU A 182 25.37 -16.72 5.93
C LEU A 182 26.70 -16.06 5.55
N SER A 183 27.12 -15.04 6.31
CA SER A 183 28.41 -14.36 6.18
C SER A 183 29.46 -14.88 7.16
N SER A 184 29.10 -15.78 8.08
CA SER A 184 30.02 -16.41 9.02
C SER A 184 30.77 -17.58 8.38
N ASP A 185 31.79 -18.09 9.05
CA ASP A 185 32.54 -19.24 8.54
C ASP A 185 31.72 -20.53 8.55
N GLU A 186 30.68 -20.60 9.38
CA GLU A 186 29.72 -21.71 9.44
C GLU A 186 28.69 -21.64 8.31
N GLY A 187 28.16 -20.45 8.00
CA GLY A 187 27.09 -20.30 7.01
C GLY A 187 27.56 -20.12 5.55
N LYS A 188 28.79 -19.61 5.33
CA LYS A 188 29.36 -19.45 3.97
C LYS A 188 29.33 -20.74 3.14
N PRO A 189 29.74 -21.92 3.66
CA PRO A 189 29.68 -23.17 2.91
C PRO A 189 28.25 -23.55 2.52
N GLU A 190 27.26 -23.29 3.38
CA GLU A 190 25.86 -23.61 3.10
C GLU A 190 25.28 -22.73 1.98
N LEU A 191 25.72 -21.48 1.89
CA LEU A 191 25.28 -20.58 0.82
C LEU A 191 26.01 -20.83 -0.51
N ALA A 192 27.19 -21.46 -0.48
CA ALA A 192 27.99 -21.70 -1.68
C ALA A 192 27.22 -22.46 -2.77
N GLN A 193 26.36 -23.41 -2.37
CA GLN A 193 25.49 -24.17 -3.30
C GLN A 193 24.44 -23.30 -4.02
N TYR A 194 24.13 -22.12 -3.49
CA TYR A 194 23.19 -21.15 -4.06
C TYR A 194 23.90 -20.06 -4.89
N GLY A 195 25.24 -20.05 -4.94
CA GLY A 195 26.03 -19.05 -5.65
C GLY A 195 26.78 -18.07 -4.74
N GLY A 196 26.61 -18.17 -3.42
CA GLY A 196 27.34 -17.35 -2.44
C GLY A 196 26.98 -15.86 -2.45
N MET A 197 27.66 -15.08 -1.61
CA MET A 197 27.53 -13.62 -1.57
C MET A 197 28.82 -12.94 -1.11
N SER A 198 29.03 -11.69 -1.54
CA SER A 198 30.16 -10.88 -1.09
C SER A 198 29.87 -10.19 0.24
N SER A 199 30.90 -9.99 1.06
CA SER A 199 30.79 -9.21 2.31
C SER A 199 30.38 -7.76 2.08
N ALA A 200 30.77 -7.18 0.94
CA ALA A 200 30.35 -5.83 0.54
C ALA A 200 28.83 -5.75 0.34
N THR A 201 28.23 -6.74 -0.33
CA THR A 201 26.78 -6.81 -0.56
C THR A 201 26.03 -6.93 0.76
N VAL A 202 26.48 -7.80 1.67
CA VAL A 202 25.90 -7.96 3.01
C VAL A 202 25.91 -6.65 3.78
N GLY A 203 27.06 -5.96 3.76
CA GLY A 203 27.19 -4.65 4.42
C GLY A 203 26.20 -3.62 3.87
N VAL A 204 25.92 -3.64 2.56
CA VAL A 204 24.90 -2.76 1.96
C VAL A 204 23.49 -3.14 2.44
N LEU A 205 23.12 -4.42 2.39
CA LEU A 205 21.80 -4.89 2.85
C LEU A 205 21.55 -4.52 4.31
N LEU A 206 22.52 -4.77 5.19
CA LEU A 206 22.41 -4.42 6.60
C LEU A 206 22.23 -2.92 6.83
N ARG A 207 22.97 -2.06 6.10
CA ARG A 207 22.76 -0.61 6.19
C ARG A 207 21.38 -0.19 5.71
N LYS A 208 20.88 -0.77 4.62
CA LYS A 208 19.54 -0.49 4.10
C LYS A 208 18.44 -0.91 5.07
N MET A 209 18.62 -2.01 5.79
CA MET A 209 17.69 -2.42 6.85
C MET A 209 17.72 -1.43 8.02
N VAL A 210 18.90 -0.97 8.45
CA VAL A 210 19.03 0.06 9.51
C VAL A 210 18.38 1.38 9.08
N GLU A 211 18.54 1.80 7.83
CA GLU A 211 17.83 2.97 7.28
C GLU A 211 16.30 2.80 7.37
N LEU A 212 15.79 1.61 7.07
CA LEU A 212 14.36 1.30 7.14
C LEU A 212 13.84 1.26 8.59
N GLU A 213 14.63 0.72 9.52
CA GLU A 213 14.33 0.71 10.96
C GLU A 213 14.32 2.12 11.56
N ALA A 214 15.26 2.98 11.15
CA ALA A 214 15.31 4.37 11.57
C ALA A 214 14.04 5.17 11.15
N LEU A 215 13.34 4.72 10.11
CA LEU A 215 12.05 5.27 9.68
C LEU A 215 10.87 4.68 10.47
N GLY A 216 11.12 3.76 11.40
CA GLY A 216 10.11 3.11 12.24
C GLY A 216 9.37 1.96 11.56
N ALA A 217 9.91 1.40 10.47
CA ALA A 217 9.26 0.31 9.72
C ALA A 217 9.22 -1.03 10.43
N GLU A 218 10.01 -1.22 11.48
CA GLU A 218 9.99 -2.43 12.32
C GLU A 218 8.57 -2.73 12.83
N ILE A 219 7.77 -1.70 13.13
CA ILE A 219 6.40 -1.85 13.66
C ILE A 219 5.43 -2.53 12.68
N LEU A 220 5.75 -2.56 11.38
CA LEU A 220 4.95 -3.25 10.37
C LEU A 220 5.16 -4.75 10.41
N PHE A 221 6.30 -5.21 10.93
CA PHE A 221 6.72 -6.59 10.82
C PHE A 221 6.38 -7.39 12.06
N GLY A 222 5.80 -8.57 11.86
CA GLY A 222 5.52 -9.52 12.93
C GLY A 222 4.24 -10.32 12.70
N GLU A 223 3.84 -11.06 13.73
CA GLU A 223 2.63 -11.87 13.72
C GLU A 223 1.57 -11.36 14.71
N PRO A 224 0.28 -11.64 14.46
CA PRO A 224 -0.23 -12.35 13.27
C PRO A 224 -0.20 -11.46 12.02
N GLU A 225 0.28 -12.04 10.92
CA GLU A 225 0.21 -11.45 9.58
C GLU A 225 -1.25 -11.23 9.19
N PHE A 226 -1.56 -10.05 8.66
CA PHE A 226 -2.91 -9.71 8.23
C PHE A 226 -3.35 -10.54 7.01
N ASP A 227 -4.49 -11.22 7.11
CA ASP A 227 -5.09 -11.95 5.99
C ASP A 227 -5.87 -11.00 5.09
N VAL A 228 -5.39 -10.78 3.87
CA VAL A 228 -6.03 -9.86 2.91
C VAL A 228 -7.43 -10.30 2.49
N HIS A 229 -7.84 -11.55 2.72
CA HIS A 229 -9.22 -11.98 2.51
C HIS A 229 -10.20 -11.31 3.48
N ASP A 230 -9.75 -10.87 4.65
CA ASP A 230 -10.60 -10.12 5.59
C ASP A 230 -11.05 -8.77 5.02
N LEU A 231 -10.35 -8.22 4.02
CA LEU A 231 -10.80 -7.02 3.29
C LEU A 231 -12.02 -7.25 2.41
N LEU A 232 -12.37 -8.51 2.13
CA LEU A 232 -13.53 -8.85 1.31
C LEU A 232 -14.81 -9.06 2.13
N ALA A 233 -14.78 -8.71 3.42
CA ALA A 233 -15.87 -8.97 4.34
C ALA A 233 -17.16 -8.22 3.97
N THR A 234 -18.28 -8.90 4.17
CA THR A 234 -19.63 -8.35 4.05
C THR A 234 -20.44 -8.74 5.28
N THR A 235 -21.33 -7.85 5.71
CA THR A 235 -22.24 -8.08 6.83
C THR A 235 -23.37 -9.06 6.48
N ARG A 236 -24.08 -9.61 7.48
CA ARG A 236 -25.25 -10.50 7.25
C ARG A 236 -26.34 -9.90 6.37
N ASP A 237 -26.52 -8.57 6.44
CA ASP A 237 -27.46 -7.82 5.61
C ASP A 237 -26.88 -7.48 4.21
N GLY A 238 -25.71 -8.00 3.87
CA GLY A 238 -25.12 -7.95 2.54
C GLY A 238 -24.37 -6.66 2.22
N ARG A 239 -24.11 -5.78 3.20
CA ARG A 239 -23.31 -4.57 3.01
C ARG A 239 -21.82 -4.91 3.04
N GLY A 240 -21.03 -4.26 2.19
CA GLY A 240 -19.58 -4.36 2.19
C GLY A 240 -19.01 -3.65 3.40
N VAL A 241 -18.09 -4.29 4.11
CA VAL A 241 -17.39 -3.68 5.24
C VAL A 241 -16.39 -2.66 4.71
N VAL A 242 -16.33 -1.49 5.35
CA VAL A 242 -15.32 -0.47 5.06
C VAL A 242 -14.15 -0.65 6.01
N THR A 243 -12.97 -1.02 5.51
CA THR A 243 -11.74 -1.01 6.29
C THR A 243 -11.12 0.38 6.21
N CYS A 244 -11.14 1.13 7.32
CA CYS A 244 -10.56 2.46 7.43
C CYS A 244 -9.17 2.35 8.08
N LEU A 245 -8.13 2.52 7.28
CA LEU A 245 -6.76 2.62 7.77
C LEU A 245 -6.50 4.05 8.24
N GLU A 246 -6.47 4.22 9.55
CA GLU A 246 -6.11 5.46 10.21
C GLU A 246 -4.61 5.67 10.12
N LEU A 247 -4.20 6.79 9.50
CA LEU A 247 -2.79 7.14 9.28
C LEU A 247 -2.40 8.44 10.01
N THR A 248 -3.27 8.90 10.91
CA THR A 248 -3.10 10.18 11.61
C THR A 248 -1.80 10.25 12.41
N ASP A 249 -1.26 9.12 12.86
CA ASP A 249 -0.03 8.98 13.65
C ASP A 249 1.23 8.69 12.82
N VAL A 250 1.09 8.47 11.50
CA VAL A 250 2.19 8.13 10.58
C VAL A 250 2.29 9.10 9.39
N GLN A 251 1.59 10.23 9.44
CA GLN A 251 1.62 11.28 8.38
C GLN A 251 3.05 11.76 8.07
N GLU A 252 3.90 11.87 9.11
CA GLU A 252 5.30 12.27 8.98
C GLU A 252 6.23 11.14 8.49
N LYS A 253 5.68 9.93 8.27
CA LYS A 253 6.40 8.73 7.85
C LYS A 253 5.84 8.17 6.53
N PRO A 254 5.85 8.94 5.43
CA PRO A 254 5.23 8.53 4.16
C PRO A 254 5.80 7.22 3.59
N ARG A 255 7.08 6.94 3.83
CA ARG A 255 7.72 5.67 3.42
C ARG A 255 7.17 4.44 4.13
N LEU A 256 6.75 4.59 5.40
CA LEU A 256 6.14 3.51 6.18
C LEU A 256 4.82 3.09 5.53
N PHE A 257 3.97 4.09 5.30
CA PHE A 257 2.67 3.94 4.65
C PHE A 257 2.82 3.34 3.25
N SER A 258 3.67 3.93 2.40
CA SER A 258 3.83 3.47 1.01
C SER A 258 4.39 2.04 0.92
N THR A 259 5.31 1.67 1.82
CA THR A 259 5.84 0.31 1.94
C THR A 259 4.73 -0.70 2.26
N PHE A 260 3.90 -0.41 3.26
CA PHE A 260 2.82 -1.30 3.67
C PHE A 260 1.71 -1.38 2.61
N MET A 261 1.33 -0.26 1.98
CA MET A 261 0.33 -0.27 0.89
C MET A 261 0.77 -1.10 -0.30
N MET A 262 2.06 -1.04 -0.65
CA MET A 262 2.58 -1.87 -1.74
C MET A 262 2.59 -3.35 -1.39
N TRP A 263 2.92 -3.71 -0.16
CA TRP A 263 2.74 -5.08 0.31
C TRP A 263 1.28 -5.51 0.22
N LEU A 264 0.36 -4.71 0.73
CA LEU A 264 -1.06 -5.04 0.76
C LEU A 264 -1.62 -5.30 -0.65
N LEU A 265 -1.30 -4.43 -1.61
CA LEU A 265 -1.76 -4.59 -3.00
C LEU A 265 -1.07 -5.78 -3.70
N ALA A 266 0.21 -6.03 -3.42
CA ALA A 266 0.93 -7.19 -3.96
C ALA A 266 0.38 -8.51 -3.40
N GLU A 267 0.08 -8.56 -2.11
CA GLU A 267 -0.52 -9.70 -1.43
C GLU A 267 -1.92 -9.98 -1.98
N LEU A 268 -2.75 -8.95 -2.17
CA LEU A 268 -4.05 -9.07 -2.84
C LEU A 268 -3.94 -9.65 -4.25
N TYR A 269 -2.96 -9.20 -5.04
CA TYR A 269 -2.74 -9.75 -6.38
C TYR A 269 -2.40 -11.24 -6.34
N GLN A 270 -1.61 -11.68 -5.37
CA GLN A 270 -1.24 -13.09 -5.20
C GLN A 270 -2.40 -13.93 -4.66
N ALA A 271 -3.13 -13.45 -3.65
CA ALA A 271 -4.17 -14.18 -2.96
C ALA A 271 -5.47 -14.31 -3.79
N LEU A 272 -5.82 -13.28 -4.58
CA LEU A 272 -7.09 -13.27 -5.30
C LEU A 272 -7.01 -14.03 -6.63
N PRO A 273 -8.05 -14.83 -6.97
CA PRO A 273 -8.16 -15.41 -8.30
C PRO A 273 -8.49 -14.32 -9.32
N GLU A 274 -8.09 -14.55 -10.57
CA GLU A 274 -8.54 -13.72 -11.68
C GLU A 274 -10.08 -13.70 -11.75
N ALA A 275 -10.61 -12.53 -12.04
CA ALA A 275 -12.01 -12.27 -12.24
C ALA A 275 -12.22 -11.78 -13.67
N GLY A 276 -13.21 -12.33 -14.36
CA GLY A 276 -13.69 -11.80 -15.62
C GLY A 276 -14.45 -10.48 -15.40
N ASP A 277 -15.40 -10.21 -16.28
CA ASP A 277 -16.29 -9.07 -16.10
C ASP A 277 -17.31 -9.37 -14.98
N LEU A 278 -17.25 -8.56 -13.93
CA LEU A 278 -18.12 -8.66 -12.75
C LEU A 278 -19.15 -7.54 -12.78
N ASP A 279 -20.36 -7.81 -12.29
CA ASP A 279 -21.42 -6.80 -12.15
C ASP A 279 -21.05 -5.70 -11.13
N LYS A 280 -20.16 -6.02 -10.19
CA LYS A 280 -19.56 -5.10 -9.22
C LYS A 280 -18.15 -5.56 -8.85
N PRO A 281 -17.24 -4.65 -8.45
CA PRO A 281 -15.92 -5.01 -7.94
C PRO A 281 -16.01 -5.90 -6.69
N LYS A 282 -14.96 -6.68 -6.44
CA LYS A 282 -14.79 -7.41 -5.18
C LYS A 282 -14.34 -6.50 -4.04
N LEU A 283 -13.61 -5.44 -4.36
CA LEU A 283 -13.02 -4.48 -3.41
C LEU A 283 -12.69 -3.19 -4.14
N VAL A 284 -12.81 -2.05 -3.46
CA VAL A 284 -12.35 -0.75 -3.97
C VAL A 284 -11.44 -0.07 -2.94
N PHE A 285 -10.27 0.38 -3.37
CA PHE A 285 -9.36 1.19 -2.58
C PHE A 285 -9.58 2.68 -2.84
N PHE A 286 -9.59 3.49 -1.79
CA PHE A 286 -9.41 4.93 -1.86
C PHE A 286 -8.13 5.32 -1.10
N PHE A 287 -7.21 5.94 -1.82
CA PHE A 287 -6.02 6.56 -1.25
C PHE A 287 -6.29 8.05 -1.10
N ASP A 288 -6.66 8.49 0.11
CA ASP A 288 -6.64 9.92 0.40
C ASP A 288 -5.21 10.43 0.33
N GLU A 289 -5.05 11.71 -0.02
CA GLU A 289 -3.74 12.38 -0.23
C GLU A 289 -2.72 11.49 -0.96
N ALA A 290 -3.12 10.95 -2.11
CA ALA A 290 -2.36 9.98 -2.90
C ALA A 290 -0.92 10.42 -3.23
N HIS A 291 -0.64 11.73 -3.22
CA HIS A 291 0.70 12.28 -3.39
C HIS A 291 1.72 11.69 -2.38
N LEU A 292 1.29 11.28 -1.18
CA LEU A 292 2.15 10.62 -0.19
C LEU A 292 2.66 9.25 -0.63
N LEU A 293 1.98 8.57 -1.56
CA LEU A 293 2.46 7.31 -2.14
C LEU A 293 3.60 7.53 -3.14
N PHE A 294 3.64 8.69 -3.78
CA PHE A 294 4.49 8.92 -4.96
C PHE A 294 5.66 9.87 -4.69
N ASN A 295 5.53 10.78 -3.73
CA ASN A 295 6.59 11.74 -3.39
C ASN A 295 7.86 11.01 -2.93
N ASP A 296 9.00 11.42 -3.50
CA ASP A 296 10.33 10.84 -3.24
C ASP A 296 10.44 9.32 -3.48
N ALA A 297 9.48 8.73 -4.19
CA ALA A 297 9.51 7.34 -4.58
C ALA A 297 10.59 7.10 -5.63
N SER A 298 11.31 5.98 -5.50
CA SER A 298 12.28 5.58 -6.52
C SER A 298 11.56 5.22 -7.82
N LYS A 299 12.24 5.36 -8.97
CA LYS A 299 11.68 4.93 -10.26
C LYS A 299 11.21 3.47 -10.23
N ALA A 300 12.02 2.60 -9.62
CA ALA A 300 11.71 1.19 -9.47
C ALA A 300 10.45 0.94 -8.61
N PHE A 301 10.16 1.81 -7.65
CA PHE A 301 8.95 1.77 -6.85
C PHE A 301 7.72 2.20 -7.68
N LEU A 302 7.83 3.29 -8.44
CA LEU A 302 6.73 3.77 -9.30
C LEU A 302 6.34 2.74 -10.37
N GLU A 303 7.32 2.10 -11.01
CA GLU A 303 7.10 1.00 -11.96
C GLU A 303 6.35 -0.17 -11.32
N GLN A 304 6.66 -0.49 -10.06
CA GLN A 304 5.97 -1.54 -9.31
C GLN A 304 4.52 -1.13 -9.00
N VAL A 305 4.28 0.12 -8.58
CA VAL A 305 2.93 0.62 -8.32
C VAL A 305 2.09 0.55 -9.59
N GLU A 306 2.60 1.02 -10.72
CA GLU A 306 1.93 0.96 -12.01
C GLU A 306 1.56 -0.48 -12.39
N GLN A 307 2.52 -1.40 -12.28
CA GLN A 307 2.30 -2.82 -12.56
C GLN A 307 1.19 -3.39 -11.67
N VAL A 308 1.22 -3.11 -10.37
CA VAL A 308 0.24 -3.62 -9.42
C VAL A 308 -1.14 -3.03 -9.71
N VAL A 309 -1.27 -1.72 -9.93
CA VAL A 309 -2.53 -1.07 -10.32
C VAL A 309 -3.15 -1.77 -11.54
N ARG A 310 -2.34 -2.00 -12.59
CA ARG A 310 -2.78 -2.70 -13.81
C ARG A 310 -3.26 -4.13 -13.52
N LEU A 311 -2.55 -4.86 -12.65
CA LEU A 311 -2.81 -6.27 -12.39
C LEU A 311 -3.99 -6.50 -11.43
N VAL A 312 -4.18 -5.68 -10.40
CA VAL A 312 -5.28 -5.89 -9.44
C VAL A 312 -6.66 -5.67 -10.08
N ARG A 313 -6.72 -4.90 -11.19
CA ARG A 313 -7.93 -4.76 -12.01
C ARG A 313 -8.48 -6.11 -12.46
N SER A 314 -7.62 -7.01 -12.95
CA SER A 314 -8.05 -8.35 -13.41
C SER A 314 -8.45 -9.26 -12.25
N LYS A 315 -8.21 -8.86 -11.00
CA LYS A 315 -8.70 -9.54 -9.80
C LYS A 315 -10.07 -9.02 -9.34
N GLY A 316 -10.60 -7.98 -10.00
CA GLY A 316 -11.85 -7.32 -9.64
C GLY A 316 -11.68 -6.22 -8.59
N VAL A 317 -10.47 -5.67 -8.44
CA VAL A 317 -10.17 -4.61 -7.45
C VAL A 317 -10.08 -3.24 -8.13
N GLY A 318 -10.81 -2.26 -7.61
CA GLY A 318 -10.72 -0.85 -8.01
C GLY A 318 -9.73 -0.07 -7.15
N ILE A 319 -9.09 0.95 -7.74
CA ILE A 319 -8.19 1.86 -7.02
C ILE A 319 -8.55 3.30 -7.39
N TYR A 320 -8.77 4.14 -6.40
CA TYR A 320 -9.07 5.55 -6.57
C TYR A 320 -8.02 6.38 -5.84
N PHE A 321 -7.34 7.24 -6.59
CA PHE A 321 -6.41 8.22 -6.03
C PHE A 321 -7.15 9.51 -5.75
N VAL A 322 -7.07 10.00 -4.53
CA VAL A 322 -7.64 11.28 -4.12
C VAL A 322 -6.51 12.24 -3.81
N THR A 323 -6.43 13.35 -4.54
CA THR A 323 -5.28 14.28 -4.45
C THR A 323 -5.68 15.70 -4.78
N GLN A 324 -4.78 16.66 -4.64
CA GLN A 324 -5.09 18.06 -4.93
C GLN A 324 -5.06 18.36 -6.43
N SER A 325 -4.08 17.80 -7.15
CA SER A 325 -3.93 17.98 -8.58
C SER A 325 -3.64 16.65 -9.29
N PRO A 326 -4.13 16.45 -10.53
CA PRO A 326 -3.74 15.29 -11.31
C PRO A 326 -2.23 15.11 -11.46
N LYS A 327 -1.43 16.20 -11.43
CA LYS A 327 0.04 16.15 -11.53
C LYS A 327 0.71 15.39 -10.38
N ASP A 328 0.01 15.21 -9.26
CA ASP A 328 0.54 14.53 -8.08
C ASP A 328 0.57 13.00 -8.27
N VAL A 329 -0.05 12.50 -9.35
CA VAL A 329 -0.03 11.09 -9.74
C VAL A 329 0.84 10.94 -11.00
N PRO A 330 1.77 9.96 -11.05
CA PRO A 330 2.58 9.70 -12.24
C PRO A 330 1.75 9.47 -13.51
N SER A 331 2.24 9.93 -14.66
CA SER A 331 1.52 9.86 -15.94
C SER A 331 1.10 8.45 -16.34
N ASP A 332 1.96 7.47 -16.08
CA ASP A 332 1.73 6.08 -16.47
C ASP A 332 0.63 5.43 -15.63
N ILE A 333 0.50 5.85 -14.36
CA ILE A 333 -0.59 5.47 -13.46
C ILE A 333 -1.87 6.24 -13.83
N LEU A 334 -1.80 7.55 -14.08
CA LEU A 334 -2.93 8.36 -14.54
C LEU A 334 -3.59 7.79 -15.80
N ALA A 335 -2.80 7.21 -16.70
CA ALA A 335 -3.29 6.58 -17.92
C ALA A 335 -4.12 5.30 -17.66
N GLN A 336 -3.99 4.68 -16.49
CA GLN A 336 -4.79 3.53 -16.08
C GLN A 336 -6.14 3.92 -15.46
N LEU A 337 -6.37 5.20 -15.16
CA LEU A 337 -7.55 5.67 -14.43
C LEU A 337 -8.71 5.96 -15.39
N GLY A 338 -9.72 5.08 -15.40
CA GLY A 338 -10.89 5.19 -16.27
C GLY A 338 -11.93 6.21 -15.81
N ASN A 339 -12.05 6.43 -14.50
CA ASN A 339 -13.06 7.33 -13.92
C ASN A 339 -12.42 8.62 -13.37
N ARG A 340 -13.06 9.77 -13.57
CA ARG A 340 -12.54 11.08 -13.16
C ARG A 340 -13.61 11.96 -12.55
N VAL A 341 -13.30 12.50 -11.36
CA VAL A 341 -14.07 13.54 -10.70
C VAL A 341 -13.10 14.67 -10.31
N GLN A 342 -13.17 15.78 -11.04
CA GLN A 342 -12.33 16.94 -10.80
C GLN A 342 -13.16 18.04 -10.16
N HIS A 343 -12.98 18.24 -8.87
CA HIS A 343 -13.46 19.42 -8.16
C HIS A 343 -12.72 20.68 -8.60
N ALA A 344 -13.27 21.81 -8.14
CA ALA A 344 -12.77 23.12 -8.45
C ALA A 344 -11.25 23.27 -8.21
N LEU A 345 -10.60 24.04 -9.08
CA LEU A 345 -9.23 24.48 -8.92
C LEU A 345 -9.24 25.97 -8.59
N ARG A 346 -8.19 26.43 -7.90
CA ARG A 346 -8.01 27.84 -7.56
C ARG A 346 -6.73 28.29 -8.23
N ALA A 347 -6.85 29.08 -9.29
CA ALA A 347 -5.71 29.56 -10.07
C ALA A 347 -5.27 30.92 -9.56
N HIS A 348 -4.29 30.96 -8.65
CA HIS A 348 -3.71 32.20 -8.12
C HIS A 348 -2.22 32.31 -8.39
N THR A 349 -1.56 31.20 -8.71
CA THR A 349 -0.12 31.12 -8.96
C THR A 349 0.18 30.47 -10.32
N PRO A 350 1.40 30.65 -10.87
CA PRO A 350 1.81 29.94 -12.09
C PRO A 350 1.74 28.41 -11.97
N ASP A 351 1.95 27.85 -10.78
CA ASP A 351 1.84 26.41 -10.57
C ASP A 351 0.40 25.93 -10.53
N ASP A 352 -0.54 26.79 -10.12
CA ASP A 352 -1.98 26.50 -10.23
C ASP A 352 -2.44 26.53 -11.70
N GLU A 353 -1.90 27.45 -12.51
CA GLU A 353 -2.19 27.52 -13.95
C GLU A 353 -1.69 26.25 -14.68
N LYS A 354 -0.49 25.76 -14.31
CA LYS A 354 -0.01 24.46 -14.78
C LYS A 354 -0.92 23.32 -14.33
N ALA A 355 -1.37 23.33 -13.07
CA ALA A 355 -2.28 22.32 -12.54
C ALA A 355 -3.64 22.33 -13.26
N LEU A 356 -4.18 23.51 -13.58
CA LEU A 356 -5.40 23.68 -14.36
C LEU A 356 -5.22 23.14 -15.78
N THR A 357 -4.15 23.54 -16.45
CA THR A 357 -3.82 23.06 -17.80
C THR A 357 -3.68 21.54 -17.83
N ALA A 358 -2.98 20.96 -16.84
CA ALA A 358 -2.84 19.52 -16.70
C ALA A 358 -4.21 18.85 -16.51
N ALA A 359 -5.05 19.37 -15.61
CA ALA A 359 -6.38 18.83 -15.36
C ALA A 359 -7.26 18.82 -16.62
N VAL A 360 -7.35 19.95 -17.34
CA VAL A 360 -8.14 20.08 -18.58
C VAL A 360 -7.69 19.05 -19.62
N ARG A 361 -6.38 18.84 -19.78
CA ARG A 361 -5.83 17.86 -20.75
C ARG A 361 -6.21 16.42 -20.44
N THR A 362 -6.66 16.13 -19.23
CA THR A 362 -7.06 14.77 -18.85
C THR A 362 -8.51 14.42 -19.22
N PHE A 363 -9.29 15.38 -19.69
CA PHE A 363 -10.69 15.17 -20.07
C PHE A 363 -10.85 15.00 -21.58
N PRO A 364 -11.84 14.20 -22.03
CA PRO A 364 -12.30 14.25 -23.41
C PRO A 364 -12.71 15.68 -23.82
N LYS A 365 -12.57 15.99 -25.11
CA LYS A 365 -13.06 17.27 -25.65
C LYS A 365 -14.58 17.33 -25.52
N THR A 366 -15.11 18.51 -25.21
CA THR A 366 -16.54 18.78 -25.10
C THR A 366 -16.88 20.10 -25.79
N SER A 367 -18.08 20.20 -26.35
CA SER A 367 -18.62 21.43 -26.95
C SER A 367 -19.50 22.22 -25.99
N TYR A 368 -19.81 21.69 -24.81
CA TYR A 368 -20.73 22.30 -23.85
C TYR A 368 -20.05 23.05 -22.71
N TYR A 369 -18.73 22.88 -22.54
CA TYR A 369 -17.98 23.49 -21.45
C TYR A 369 -16.63 24.02 -21.95
N ASP A 370 -16.29 25.25 -21.57
CA ASP A 370 -14.89 25.64 -21.45
C ASP A 370 -14.39 25.05 -20.11
N LEU A 371 -13.58 24.00 -20.18
CA LEU A 371 -13.15 23.29 -18.97
C LEU A 371 -12.24 24.13 -18.08
N ALA A 372 -11.46 25.08 -18.62
CA ALA A 372 -10.60 25.93 -17.81
C ALA A 372 -11.44 26.93 -17.00
N GLU A 373 -12.42 27.56 -17.65
CA GLU A 373 -13.37 28.46 -17.00
C GLU A 373 -14.29 27.71 -16.04
N THR A 374 -14.79 26.54 -16.44
CA THR A 374 -15.66 25.72 -15.61
C THR A 374 -14.93 25.32 -14.33
N LEU A 375 -13.73 24.75 -14.41
CA LEU A 375 -12.98 24.28 -13.25
C LEU A 375 -12.61 25.39 -12.26
N THR A 376 -12.49 26.64 -12.71
CA THR A 376 -12.19 27.78 -11.84
C THR A 376 -13.46 28.40 -11.23
N SER A 377 -14.61 28.27 -11.89
CA SER A 377 -15.91 28.80 -11.42
C SER A 377 -16.70 27.86 -10.51
N LEU A 378 -16.38 26.57 -10.48
CA LEU A 378 -17.09 25.58 -9.65
C LEU A 378 -17.11 25.94 -8.15
N GLY A 379 -18.29 25.75 -7.55
CA GLY A 379 -18.54 25.87 -6.12
C GLY A 379 -18.19 24.61 -5.31
N ILE A 380 -18.42 24.68 -3.99
CA ILE A 380 -18.14 23.54 -3.08
C ILE A 380 -19.17 22.43 -3.27
N GLY A 381 -18.69 21.22 -3.56
CA GLY A 381 -19.55 20.07 -3.87
C GLY A 381 -20.02 20.05 -5.32
N GLU A 382 -19.39 20.83 -6.19
CA GLU A 382 -19.52 20.72 -7.64
C GLU A 382 -18.21 20.19 -8.22
N ALA A 383 -18.30 19.44 -9.31
CA ALA A 383 -17.16 18.81 -9.97
C ALA A 383 -17.42 18.59 -11.46
N VAL A 384 -16.36 18.58 -12.25
CA VAL A 384 -16.38 18.05 -13.63
C VAL A 384 -16.18 16.54 -13.57
N VAL A 385 -17.06 15.79 -14.22
CA VAL A 385 -17.10 14.34 -14.20
C VAL A 385 -17.00 13.78 -15.62
N THR A 386 -16.19 12.72 -15.76
CA THR A 386 -16.27 11.76 -16.86
C THR A 386 -15.93 10.39 -16.27
N ALA A 387 -16.69 9.37 -16.63
CA ALA A 387 -16.51 8.01 -16.14
C ALA A 387 -16.64 7.03 -17.30
N LEU A 388 -16.50 5.73 -17.07
CA LEU A 388 -16.78 4.75 -18.11
C LEU A 388 -18.27 4.36 -18.08
N ASP A 389 -18.89 4.31 -19.25
CA ASP A 389 -20.22 3.74 -19.46
C ASP A 389 -20.17 2.20 -19.28
N PRO A 390 -21.32 1.50 -19.26
CA PRO A 390 -21.33 0.04 -19.15
C PRO A 390 -20.58 -0.72 -20.25
N ARG A 391 -20.25 -0.07 -21.38
CA ARG A 391 -19.46 -0.63 -22.48
C ARG A 391 -17.97 -0.31 -22.36
N GLY A 392 -17.55 0.38 -21.29
CA GLY A 392 -16.18 0.80 -21.08
C GLY A 392 -15.76 2.01 -21.91
N VAL A 393 -16.72 2.77 -22.46
CA VAL A 393 -16.47 3.99 -23.24
C VAL A 393 -16.59 5.21 -22.32
N PRO A 394 -15.68 6.19 -22.38
CA PRO A 394 -15.82 7.42 -21.60
C PRO A 394 -17.17 8.11 -21.85
N THR A 395 -17.88 8.40 -20.77
CA THR A 395 -19.08 9.24 -20.79
C THR A 395 -18.69 10.66 -21.19
N PRO A 396 -19.61 11.40 -21.83
CA PRO A 396 -19.38 12.81 -22.10
C PRO A 396 -19.08 13.57 -20.81
N VAL A 397 -18.27 14.63 -20.94
CA VAL A 397 -17.85 15.45 -19.81
C VAL A 397 -19.01 16.32 -19.34
N VAL A 398 -19.32 16.27 -18.05
CA VAL A 398 -20.38 17.07 -17.42
C VAL A 398 -19.86 17.77 -16.17
N ALA A 399 -20.16 19.06 -16.02
CA ALA A 399 -20.15 19.66 -14.68
C ALA A 399 -21.36 19.12 -13.91
N ALA A 400 -21.19 18.84 -12.63
CA ALA A 400 -22.23 18.24 -11.81
C ALA A 400 -22.25 18.84 -10.40
N ARG A 401 -23.45 19.06 -9.87
CA ARG A 401 -23.68 19.29 -8.45
C ARG A 401 -23.87 17.94 -7.77
N LEU A 402 -22.99 17.63 -6.83
CA LEU A 402 -22.96 16.33 -6.18
C LEU A 402 -24.03 16.21 -5.09
N ILE A 403 -24.54 14.99 -4.88
CA ILE A 403 -25.48 14.70 -3.79
C ILE A 403 -24.76 14.77 -2.42
N PRO A 404 -25.48 15.06 -1.32
CA PRO A 404 -24.87 15.08 0.00
C PRO A 404 -24.65 13.65 0.54
N PRO A 405 -23.53 13.37 1.24
CA PRO A 405 -23.33 12.10 1.94
C PRO A 405 -24.41 11.83 3.00
N SER A 406 -24.76 10.57 3.19
CA SER A 406 -25.72 10.09 4.18
C SER A 406 -25.11 9.96 5.58
N SER A 407 -23.79 9.76 5.63
CA SER A 407 -23.00 9.55 6.85
C SER A 407 -22.54 10.87 7.47
N ARG A 408 -22.01 10.81 8.71
CA ARG A 408 -21.53 11.99 9.43
C ARG A 408 -20.36 12.64 8.68
N MET A 409 -20.50 13.92 8.36
CA MET A 409 -19.45 14.70 7.70
C MET A 409 -18.46 15.28 8.71
N GLY A 410 -17.66 14.42 9.34
CA GLY A 410 -16.65 14.80 10.33
C GLY A 410 -16.11 13.58 11.07
N PRO A 411 -15.12 13.76 11.95
CA PRO A 411 -14.52 12.65 12.69
C PRO A 411 -15.50 12.04 13.70
N LEU A 412 -15.16 10.84 14.18
CA LEU A 412 -15.72 10.30 15.41
C LEU A 412 -15.09 10.98 16.63
N THR A 413 -15.82 11.00 17.73
CA THR A 413 -15.22 11.27 19.04
C THR A 413 -14.28 10.11 19.43
N PRO A 414 -13.25 10.35 20.28
CA PRO A 414 -12.37 9.28 20.74
C PRO A 414 -13.13 8.12 21.39
N GLU A 415 -14.22 8.40 22.10
CA GLU A 415 -15.06 7.40 22.75
C GLU A 415 -15.83 6.54 21.74
N GLU A 416 -16.41 7.16 20.70
CA GLU A 416 -17.07 6.44 19.60
C GLU A 416 -16.08 5.55 18.85
N LEU A 417 -14.91 6.09 18.49
CA LEU A 417 -13.87 5.34 17.79
C LEU A 417 -13.37 4.15 18.62
N GLN A 418 -13.14 4.36 19.92
CA GLN A 418 -12.71 3.29 20.82
C GLN A 418 -13.79 2.21 20.96
N ALA A 419 -15.07 2.60 21.04
CA ALA A 419 -16.17 1.64 21.11
C ALA A 419 -16.23 0.77 19.84
N ASP A 420 -16.08 1.36 18.66
CA ASP A 420 -16.05 0.62 17.38
C ASP A 420 -14.84 -0.34 17.32
N ILE A 421 -13.65 0.12 17.74
CA ILE A 421 -12.45 -0.73 17.79
C ILE A 421 -12.64 -1.90 18.75
N GLN A 422 -13.23 -1.70 19.94
CA GLN A 422 -13.47 -2.78 20.90
C GLN A 422 -14.51 -3.80 20.42
N ALA A 423 -15.44 -3.37 19.56
CA ALA A 423 -16.42 -4.26 18.93
C ALA A 423 -15.85 -5.07 17.75
N SER A 424 -14.68 -4.69 17.24
CA SER A 424 -14.05 -5.28 16.05
C SER A 424 -13.71 -6.77 16.21
N ASP A 425 -14.07 -7.56 15.21
CA ASP A 425 -13.61 -8.94 15.10
C ASP A 425 -12.12 -9.01 14.70
N LEU A 426 -11.60 -7.99 14.01
CA LEU A 426 -10.17 -7.88 13.70
C LEU A 426 -9.35 -7.66 14.96
N LEU A 427 -9.85 -6.90 15.95
CA LEU A 427 -9.13 -6.68 17.21
C LEU A 427 -8.85 -8.01 17.93
N ARG A 428 -9.83 -8.92 17.93
CA ARG A 428 -9.71 -10.25 18.57
C ARG A 428 -8.60 -11.10 17.95
N GLU A 429 -8.36 -10.94 16.66
CA GLU A 429 -7.37 -11.75 15.94
C GLU A 429 -6.01 -11.07 15.83
N TYR A 430 -5.99 -9.79 15.45
CA TYR A 430 -4.76 -9.05 15.12
C TYR A 430 -4.30 -8.10 16.23
N GLY A 431 -5.13 -7.86 17.25
CA GLY A 431 -4.82 -6.90 18.32
C GLY A 431 -3.57 -7.26 19.13
N GLN A 432 -3.33 -8.55 19.38
CA GLN A 432 -2.18 -9.02 20.15
C GLN A 432 -1.09 -9.56 19.22
N ALA A 433 0.13 -9.03 19.38
CA ALA A 433 1.30 -9.58 18.70
C ALA A 433 1.62 -10.99 19.23
N VAL A 434 2.02 -11.88 18.34
CA VAL A 434 2.42 -13.25 18.66
C VAL A 434 3.92 -13.38 18.48
N ASP A 435 4.60 -13.85 19.52
CA ASP A 435 6.02 -14.17 19.52
C ASP A 435 6.21 -15.67 19.26
N ARG A 436 6.61 -16.04 18.04
CA ARG A 436 6.88 -17.43 17.64
C ARG A 436 8.39 -17.61 17.46
N GLU A 437 8.84 -18.86 17.58
CA GLU A 437 10.23 -19.20 17.27
C GLU A 437 10.59 -18.80 15.83
N SER A 438 11.55 -17.88 15.71
CA SER A 438 11.93 -17.22 14.47
C SER A 438 13.32 -17.65 13.97
N ALA A 439 13.71 -17.24 12.77
CA ALA A 439 15.02 -17.56 12.21
C ALA A 439 16.17 -17.12 13.13
N ARG A 440 16.08 -15.94 13.76
CA ARG A 440 17.09 -15.45 14.70
C ARG A 440 17.31 -16.43 15.85
N GLU A 441 16.23 -16.91 16.46
CA GLU A 441 16.30 -17.83 17.60
C GLU A 441 16.83 -19.21 17.19
N MET A 442 16.34 -19.73 16.06
CA MET A 442 16.79 -21.02 15.52
C MET A 442 18.29 -21.01 15.20
N LEU A 443 18.77 -19.93 14.56
CA LEU A 443 20.19 -19.76 14.22
C LEU A 443 21.04 -19.59 15.48
N GLN A 444 20.58 -18.82 16.46
CA GLN A 444 21.30 -18.66 17.73
C GLN A 444 21.48 -20.01 18.45
N ARG A 445 20.44 -20.86 18.48
CA ARG A 445 20.54 -22.22 19.04
C ARG A 445 21.53 -23.10 18.26
N ARG A 446 21.56 -23.01 16.92
CA ARG A 446 22.51 -23.76 16.08
C ARG A 446 23.96 -23.39 16.37
N VAL A 447 24.25 -22.09 16.47
CA VAL A 447 25.59 -21.59 16.80
C VAL A 447 26.00 -22.03 18.22
N GLN A 448 25.09 -21.93 19.20
CA GLN A 448 25.35 -22.39 20.57
C GLN A 448 25.60 -23.90 20.66
N ALA A 449 24.88 -24.71 19.87
CA ALA A 449 25.08 -26.16 19.82
C ALA A 449 26.40 -26.56 19.14
N SER A 450 26.94 -25.71 18.27
CA SER A 450 28.20 -25.96 17.53
C SER A 450 29.43 -25.44 18.28
N ALA A 451 29.25 -24.62 19.33
CA ALA A 451 30.34 -24.12 20.16
C ALA A 451 30.96 -25.27 20.98
N PRO A 452 32.30 -25.39 21.02
CA PRO A 452 32.95 -26.41 21.84
C PRO A 452 32.59 -26.21 23.32
N PRO A 453 32.38 -27.30 24.10
CA PRO A 453 32.08 -27.17 25.51
C PRO A 453 33.21 -26.38 26.17
N VAL A 454 32.85 -25.29 26.85
CA VAL A 454 33.77 -24.55 27.70
C VAL A 454 34.25 -25.54 28.75
N ARG A 455 35.47 -26.06 28.59
CA ARG A 455 36.15 -26.76 29.67
C ARG A 455 36.27 -25.75 30.79
N GLU A 456 35.47 -25.90 31.84
CA GLU A 456 35.77 -25.29 33.13
C GLU A 456 37.20 -25.69 33.47
N ALA A 457 38.11 -24.72 33.38
CA ALA A 457 39.47 -24.92 33.84
C ALA A 457 39.38 -25.37 35.31
N PRO A 458 40.08 -26.45 35.71
CA PRO A 458 40.01 -26.92 37.08
C PRO A 458 40.42 -25.76 37.99
N ARG A 459 39.50 -25.36 38.88
CA ARG A 459 39.79 -24.45 39.98
C ARG A 459 40.87 -25.10 40.84
N SER A 460 42.11 -24.70 40.62
CA SER A 460 43.22 -25.09 41.49
C SER A 460 43.01 -24.39 42.85
N PRO A 461 43.02 -25.13 43.97
CA PRO A 461 42.83 -24.57 45.29
C PRO A 461 44.17 -24.06 45.81
N PHE A 462 44.42 -22.75 45.78
CA PHE A 462 45.46 -22.16 46.63
C PHE A 462 44.99 -20.84 47.25
N PRO A 463 45.43 -20.56 48.50
CA PRO A 463 44.71 -19.72 49.43
C PRO A 463 45.03 -18.22 49.29
N THR A 464 44.12 -17.44 49.83
CA THR A 464 44.14 -16.00 50.06
C THR A 464 45.44 -15.48 50.69
N SER A 465 46.08 -14.50 50.03
CA SER A 465 46.66 -13.32 50.69
C SER A 465 47.02 -12.26 49.65
N ALA A 466 46.35 -11.11 49.71
CA ALA A 466 46.75 -9.87 49.04
C ALA A 466 48.07 -9.35 49.66
N PRO A 467 48.90 -8.59 48.91
CA PRO A 467 48.72 -7.13 48.88
C PRO A 467 49.00 -6.44 47.52
N GLU A 468 48.31 -5.32 47.31
CA GLU A 468 48.59 -4.29 46.28
C GLU A 468 49.83 -3.44 46.64
N PRO A 469 50.15 -2.34 45.92
CA PRO A 469 50.84 -2.31 44.63
C PRO A 469 52.15 -1.49 44.73
N ARG A 470 53.15 -1.76 43.89
CA ARG A 470 54.28 -0.82 43.70
C ARG A 470 54.45 -0.45 42.24
N SER A 471 54.34 0.86 42.05
CA SER A 471 54.53 1.69 40.86
C SER A 471 55.81 1.40 40.08
N ALA A 472 55.69 1.27 38.75
CA ALA A 472 56.80 1.42 37.81
C ALA A 472 56.69 2.77 37.07
N PRO A 473 57.79 3.52 36.88
CA PRO A 473 57.79 4.74 36.07
C PRO A 473 57.88 4.48 34.56
N ALA A 474 57.42 5.50 33.83
CA ALA A 474 57.23 5.61 32.38
C ALA A 474 58.55 5.74 31.55
N PRO A 475 58.48 5.77 30.20
CA PRO A 475 59.44 5.15 29.27
C PRO A 475 60.43 6.13 28.60
N ARG A 476 61.46 5.56 27.95
CA ARG A 476 62.32 6.17 26.91
C ARG A 476 62.75 5.03 25.96
N SER A 477 62.46 4.98 24.66
CA SER A 477 62.65 5.87 23.51
C SER A 477 63.64 5.22 22.53
N GLY A 478 63.23 5.07 21.26
CA GLY A 478 64.12 5.16 20.10
C GLY A 478 64.50 3.85 19.42
N GLY A 479 64.29 3.80 18.10
CA GLY A 479 65.00 2.87 17.21
C GLY A 479 64.23 2.42 15.98
N MET A 480 64.23 3.25 14.94
CA MET A 480 63.72 2.96 13.60
C MET A 480 64.75 2.14 12.79
N SER A 481 64.32 1.13 12.03
CA SER A 481 65.09 0.60 10.89
C SER A 481 64.18 -0.09 9.88
N THR A 482 64.20 0.50 8.69
CA THR A 482 63.64 0.06 7.40
C THR A 482 64.47 -1.08 6.80
N GLY A 483 63.86 -2.01 6.08
CA GLY A 483 64.61 -2.96 5.25
C GLY A 483 63.75 -3.97 4.48
N ALA A 484 63.37 -3.61 3.25
CA ALA A 484 62.69 -4.48 2.29
C ALA A 484 63.62 -5.53 1.66
N LYS A 485 63.04 -6.67 1.21
CA LYS A 485 63.34 -7.44 -0.03
C LYS A 485 62.47 -8.72 -0.03
N VAL A 486 61.54 -8.95 -0.97
CA VAL A 486 61.64 -9.27 -2.42
C VAL A 486 61.71 -10.79 -2.70
N GLY A 487 60.80 -11.24 -3.59
CA GLY A 487 60.90 -12.45 -4.43
C GLY A 487 59.78 -13.46 -4.18
N GLY A 488 58.98 -13.95 -5.12
CA GLY A 488 58.84 -13.85 -6.59
C GLY A 488 57.68 -14.83 -6.97
N ALA A 489 56.72 -14.45 -7.82
CA ALA A 489 56.55 -14.93 -9.21
C ALA A 489 56.32 -16.47 -9.38
N ILE A 490 55.39 -17.05 -10.17
CA ILE A 490 54.58 -16.63 -11.34
C ILE A 490 53.61 -17.81 -11.73
N VAL A 491 52.34 -17.49 -12.11
CA VAL A 491 51.52 -17.92 -13.30
C VAL A 491 51.47 -19.42 -13.70
N ALA A 492 50.42 -20.06 -14.23
CA ALA A 492 48.96 -19.89 -14.42
C ALA A 492 48.45 -21.16 -15.13
N ALA A 493 47.14 -21.41 -15.13
CA ALA A 493 46.46 -22.10 -16.22
C ALA A 493 44.97 -21.72 -16.27
N LEU A 494 44.63 -20.86 -17.24
CA LEU A 494 43.28 -20.64 -17.73
C LEU A 494 43.05 -21.56 -18.94
N GLY A 495 41.87 -22.16 -19.03
CA GLY A 495 41.40 -22.88 -20.23
C GLY A 495 39.88 -22.99 -20.21
N THR A 496 39.22 -22.16 -21.02
CA THR A 496 37.77 -22.06 -21.19
C THR A 496 37.22 -23.13 -22.13
N THR A 497 36.01 -23.63 -21.87
CA THR A 497 35.07 -23.96 -22.95
C THR A 497 33.62 -23.87 -22.45
N VAL A 498 32.89 -22.90 -23.00
CA VAL A 498 31.43 -22.77 -22.94
C VAL A 498 30.88 -23.34 -24.24
N ALA A 499 29.90 -24.27 -24.18
CA ALA A 499 28.66 -24.16 -24.96
C ALA A 499 27.71 -25.37 -24.80
N ARG A 500 26.49 -25.04 -24.35
CA ARG A 500 25.17 -25.57 -24.72
C ARG A 500 24.76 -26.99 -24.32
N THR A 501 23.88 -27.04 -23.31
CA THR A 501 22.54 -27.63 -23.52
C THR A 501 21.49 -26.81 -22.75
N VAL A 502 20.64 -26.09 -23.49
CA VAL A 502 19.41 -25.45 -23.00
C VAL A 502 18.26 -26.24 -23.61
N GLY A 503 17.32 -26.71 -22.80
CA GLY A 503 16.07 -27.27 -23.33
C GLY A 503 15.28 -28.08 -22.33
N ARG A 504 14.18 -27.48 -21.84
CA ARG A 504 13.14 -27.99 -20.90
C ARG A 504 13.51 -27.93 -19.42
N GLU A 505 12.95 -26.92 -18.74
CA GLU A 505 12.56 -26.88 -17.31
C GLU A 505 11.90 -25.52 -16.97
N LEU A 506 11.94 -24.53 -17.87
CA LEU A 506 11.34 -23.17 -17.70
C LEU A 506 9.79 -23.10 -17.67
N VAL A 507 9.08 -24.19 -17.44
CA VAL A 507 7.59 -24.19 -17.36
C VAL A 507 7.07 -24.75 -16.02
N ARG A 508 7.94 -25.11 -15.08
CA ARG A 508 7.51 -25.56 -13.73
C ARG A 508 8.01 -24.71 -12.55
N GLY A 509 8.88 -23.73 -12.77
CA GLY A 509 9.51 -22.94 -11.71
C GLY A 509 8.72 -21.76 -11.13
N VAL A 510 7.56 -21.40 -11.71
CA VAL A 510 6.74 -20.25 -11.25
C VAL A 510 5.53 -20.70 -10.41
N LEU A 511 5.24 -22.01 -10.36
CA LEU A 511 4.06 -22.54 -9.66
C LEU A 511 4.35 -23.31 -8.35
N GLY A 512 5.61 -23.38 -7.92
CA GLY A 512 6.02 -24.16 -6.74
C GLY A 512 6.86 -23.40 -5.70
N MET A 513 6.94 -22.07 -5.79
CA MET A 513 7.96 -21.28 -5.10
C MET A 513 7.56 -20.71 -3.72
N LEU A 514 6.37 -21.02 -3.20
CA LEU A 514 6.02 -20.71 -1.81
C LEU A 514 5.15 -21.85 -1.30
N GLY A 515 5.50 -22.38 -0.12
CA GLY A 515 4.70 -23.37 0.56
C GLY A 515 3.25 -22.92 0.57
N ALA A 516 2.36 -23.74 0.01
CA ALA A 516 0.94 -23.56 0.19
C ALA A 516 0.69 -23.58 1.70
N LYS A 517 0.63 -22.40 2.33
CA LYS A 517 -0.05 -22.21 3.61
C LYS A 517 -1.41 -22.89 3.38
N PRO A 518 -1.89 -23.78 4.28
CA PRO A 518 -3.23 -24.31 4.14
C PRO A 518 -4.14 -23.11 3.95
N ARG A 519 -4.84 -23.04 2.81
CA ARG A 519 -5.81 -21.98 2.53
C ARG A 519 -6.67 -21.92 3.78
N ARG A 520 -6.58 -20.83 4.54
CA ARG A 520 -7.54 -20.55 5.60
C ARG A 520 -8.84 -20.32 4.87
N ASN A 521 -9.56 -21.42 4.64
CA ASN A 521 -10.86 -21.42 4.00
C ASN A 521 -11.84 -20.96 5.07
N THR A 522 -11.71 -19.71 5.47
CA THR A 522 -12.68 -19.07 6.34
C THR A 522 -13.44 -18.11 5.48
N SER A 523 -14.50 -18.63 4.88
CA SER A 523 -15.80 -17.97 4.96
C SER A 523 -16.10 -17.70 6.45
N ARG A 524 -15.37 -16.78 7.07
CA ARG A 524 -15.75 -16.21 8.35
C ARG A 524 -16.86 -15.27 7.97
N THR A 525 -18.10 -15.66 8.23
CA THR A 525 -19.17 -14.71 8.50
C THR A 525 -18.73 -13.92 9.74
N ARG A 526 -17.85 -12.95 9.55
CA ARG A 526 -17.72 -11.80 10.44
C ARG A 526 -18.91 -10.90 10.11
N TRP A 527 -19.48 -10.27 11.14
CA TRP A 527 -20.63 -9.37 11.04
C TRP A 527 -21.96 -10.08 10.77
#